data_AF-Q9PW81-F1
#
_entry.id   AF-Q9PW81-F1
#
_cell.length_a   1.000
_cell.length_b   1.000
_cell.length_c   1.000
_cell.angle_alpha   90.00
_cell.angle_beta   90.00
_cell.angle_gamma   90.00
#
_symmetry.space_group_name_H-M   'P 1'
#
loop_
_entity.id
_entity.type
_entity.pdbx_description
1 polymer ?
#
loop_
_entity_poly.entity_id
_entity_poly.type
_entity_poly.pdbx_seq_one_letter_code
_entity_poly.pdbx_strand_id
1 'polypeptide(L)'
;MGLAVEMRAGQVLLVLLAASVVMPAKDPLLNVCMDARHHKTKPGPEGMLYGQCAPWKDNACCTANTSSEAHRDQSYLYNFNWNHCGVMPPKCKRHFIQDMCLYECSPNLGPWIDQADSSWRRERILHVPLCKEDCEEWWEDCKDYVTCKENWHKGWNWATGTNRCPWGSMCRPFTQVFPSPKDLCEKIWSNSYKYTTERRGSGRLIQMWFDPVQGNPNVVVAKYYAWKKRSSPARMEDVTPETGRAACAVPRLTLLLALVLLTAGWGSYGWGSL
;
A
#
# COMPACT_ATOMS: atom_id res chain seq x y z
N MET A 1 23.77 -29.66 -54.00
CA MET A 1 22.36 -29.77 -53.55
C MET A 1 22.31 -31.05 -52.75
N GLY A 2 22.11 -31.12 -51.44
CA GLY A 2 21.52 -30.23 -50.44
C GLY A 2 21.23 -31.21 -49.30
N LEU A 3 22.06 -31.18 -48.25
CA LEU A 3 22.05 -32.16 -47.17
C LEU A 3 20.71 -32.17 -46.44
N ALA A 4 20.25 -33.38 -46.15
CA ALA A 4 19.04 -33.68 -45.40
C ALA A 4 18.99 -32.91 -44.07
N VAL A 5 17.90 -32.20 -43.87
CA VAL A 5 17.55 -31.58 -42.59
C VAL A 5 16.99 -32.68 -41.68
N GLU A 6 17.88 -33.41 -41.02
CA GLU A 6 17.50 -34.13 -39.79
C GLU A 6 17.50 -33.12 -38.64
N MET A 7 16.34 -32.50 -38.40
CA MET A 7 16.09 -31.78 -37.16
C MET A 7 15.99 -32.80 -36.02
N ARG A 8 17.10 -32.98 -35.30
CA ARG A 8 17.14 -33.76 -34.06
C ARG A 8 16.07 -33.23 -33.10
N ALA A 9 15.16 -34.10 -32.68
CA ALA A 9 14.13 -33.85 -31.66
C ALA A 9 14.67 -33.19 -30.37
N GLY A 10 15.98 -33.32 -30.10
CA GLY A 10 16.68 -32.66 -28.99
C GLY A 10 16.78 -31.13 -29.08
N GLN A 11 16.71 -30.52 -30.27
CA GLN A 11 16.72 -29.04 -30.41
C GLN A 11 15.35 -28.41 -30.12
N VAL A 12 14.26 -29.14 -30.33
CA VAL A 12 12.91 -28.68 -29.98
C VAL A 12 12.74 -28.66 -28.45
N LEU A 13 13.36 -29.59 -27.73
CA LEU A 13 13.29 -29.67 -26.27
C LEU A 13 14.04 -28.53 -25.56
N LEU A 14 15.13 -28.02 -26.14
CA LEU A 14 15.90 -26.90 -25.58
C LEU A 14 15.22 -25.54 -25.75
N VAL A 15 14.44 -25.35 -26.82
CA VAL A 15 13.63 -24.13 -26.99
C VAL A 15 12.42 -24.13 -26.04
N LEU A 16 11.89 -25.31 -25.70
CA LEU A 16 10.79 -25.47 -24.73
C LEU A 16 11.23 -25.27 -23.27
N LEU A 17 12.52 -25.45 -22.94
CA LEU A 17 13.06 -25.26 -21.58
C LEU A 17 13.51 -23.82 -21.27
N ALA A 18 13.59 -22.94 -22.27
CA ALA A 18 13.94 -21.52 -22.09
C ALA A 18 12.73 -20.60 -21.92
N ALA A 19 11.51 -21.13 -21.99
CA ALA A 19 10.31 -20.44 -21.52
C ALA A 19 10.20 -20.59 -20.00
N SER A 20 11.22 -20.08 -19.29
CA SER A 20 11.13 -19.82 -17.86
C SER A 20 9.92 -18.94 -17.66
N VAL A 21 8.88 -19.51 -17.05
CA VAL A 21 7.68 -18.77 -16.67
C VAL A 21 8.12 -17.72 -15.65
N VAL A 22 8.46 -16.51 -16.12
CA VAL A 22 8.64 -15.35 -15.26
C VAL A 22 7.25 -15.02 -14.73
N MET A 23 6.90 -15.64 -13.61
CA MET A 23 5.74 -15.22 -12.86
C MET A 23 5.95 -13.75 -12.51
N PRO A 24 5.03 -12.84 -12.88
CA PRO A 24 5.18 -11.44 -12.55
C PRO A 24 5.31 -11.33 -11.04
N ALA A 25 6.46 -10.85 -10.57
CA ALA A 25 6.67 -10.60 -9.15
C ALA A 25 5.57 -9.64 -8.67
N LYS A 26 4.85 -10.03 -7.61
CA LYS A 26 3.78 -9.23 -7.01
C LYS A 26 4.37 -7.87 -6.64
N ASP A 27 3.74 -6.78 -7.09
CA ASP A 27 4.21 -5.43 -6.78
C ASP A 27 4.06 -5.17 -5.27
N PRO A 28 5.17 -4.95 -4.52
CA PRO A 28 5.09 -4.76 -3.07
C PRO A 28 4.33 -3.48 -2.66
N LEU A 29 4.06 -2.56 -3.60
CA LEU A 29 3.32 -1.32 -3.33
C LEU A 29 1.85 -1.39 -3.73
N LEU A 30 1.40 -2.47 -4.38
CA LEU A 30 0.03 -2.57 -4.89
C LEU A 30 -0.75 -3.65 -4.18
N ASN A 31 -1.99 -3.32 -3.79
CA ASN A 31 -2.90 -4.26 -3.14
C ASN A 31 -2.28 -4.83 -1.86
N VAL A 32 -1.89 -3.93 -0.95
CA VAL A 32 -1.23 -4.23 0.33
C VAL A 32 -1.92 -3.49 1.46
N CYS A 33 -1.79 -4.02 2.67
CA CYS A 33 -2.22 -3.37 3.90
C CYS A 33 -0.98 -2.94 4.68
N MET A 34 -1.03 -1.76 5.29
CA MET A 34 0.05 -1.32 6.18
C MET A 34 0.02 -2.09 7.49
N ASP A 35 1.19 -2.27 8.10
CA ASP A 35 1.33 -2.83 9.45
C ASP A 35 1.05 -1.76 10.52
N ALA A 36 -0.23 -1.38 10.64
CA ALA A 36 -0.72 -0.51 11.70
C ALA A 36 -1.68 -1.26 12.64
N ARG A 37 -2.37 -0.53 13.50
CA ARG A 37 -3.02 -1.11 14.70
C ARG A 37 -4.13 -2.11 14.42
N HIS A 38 -4.96 -1.86 13.40
CA HIS A 38 -6.21 -2.61 13.16
C HIS A 38 -6.32 -3.16 11.74
N HIS A 39 -5.25 -3.04 10.95
CA HIS A 39 -5.19 -3.56 9.59
C HIS A 39 -5.05 -5.09 9.61
N LYS A 40 -5.71 -5.74 8.67
CA LYS A 40 -5.42 -7.13 8.29
C LYS A 40 -4.04 -7.20 7.64
N THR A 41 -3.43 -8.39 7.67
CA THR A 41 -2.13 -8.62 7.02
C THR A 41 -2.20 -8.50 5.49
N LYS A 42 -3.35 -8.81 4.88
CA LYS A 42 -3.53 -8.77 3.42
C LYS A 42 -4.95 -8.29 3.07
N PRO A 43 -5.12 -7.61 1.93
CA PRO A 43 -6.44 -7.25 1.45
C PRO A 43 -7.28 -8.48 1.11
N GLY A 44 -8.59 -8.33 1.21
CA GLY A 44 -9.55 -9.32 0.75
C GLY A 44 -10.99 -8.82 0.91
N PRO A 45 -11.97 -9.54 0.34
CA PRO A 45 -13.37 -9.17 0.46
C PRO A 45 -13.86 -9.19 1.90
N GLU A 46 -14.67 -8.21 2.25
CA GLU A 46 -15.34 -7.96 3.53
C GLU A 46 -16.79 -7.56 3.23
N GLY A 47 -17.67 -8.51 2.93
CA GLY A 47 -19.03 -8.23 2.45
C GLY A 47 -19.95 -7.48 3.43
N MET A 48 -19.51 -7.21 4.66
CA MET A 48 -20.28 -6.60 5.74
C MET A 48 -19.67 -5.29 6.26
N LEU A 49 -18.90 -4.56 5.45
CA LEU A 49 -18.39 -3.25 5.87
C LEU A 49 -19.55 -2.26 6.12
N TYR A 50 -19.48 -1.59 7.27
CA TYR A 50 -20.56 -0.76 7.78
C TYR A 50 -20.53 0.67 7.21
N GLY A 51 -21.72 1.19 6.89
CA GLY A 51 -21.95 2.60 6.58
C GLY A 51 -21.02 3.15 5.50
N GLN A 52 -20.26 4.19 5.86
CA GLN A 52 -19.33 4.91 4.99
C GLN A 52 -18.16 4.06 4.49
N CYS A 53 -17.86 2.93 5.13
CA CYS A 53 -16.78 2.03 4.72
C CYS A 53 -17.23 0.98 3.68
N ALA A 54 -18.53 0.89 3.38
CA ALA A 54 -19.08 -0.05 2.39
C ALA A 54 -18.41 0.00 0.99
N PRO A 55 -17.91 1.15 0.48
CA PRO A 55 -17.25 1.20 -0.82
C PRO A 55 -16.01 0.31 -0.97
N TRP A 56 -15.39 -0.14 0.13
CA TRP A 56 -14.23 -1.03 0.10
C TRP A 56 -14.57 -2.52 0.23
N LYS A 57 -15.85 -2.90 0.33
CA LYS A 57 -16.30 -4.26 0.69
C LYS A 57 -15.72 -5.39 -0.19
N ASP A 58 -15.43 -5.13 -1.46
CA ASP A 58 -14.96 -6.18 -2.38
C ASP A 58 -13.46 -6.47 -2.19
N ASN A 59 -12.70 -5.52 -1.61
CA ASN A 59 -11.28 -5.68 -1.33
C ASN A 59 -10.81 -4.62 -0.30
N ALA A 60 -10.72 -5.02 0.97
CA ALA A 60 -10.39 -4.13 2.08
C ALA A 60 -9.27 -4.66 2.98
N CYS A 61 -8.60 -3.73 3.66
CA CYS A 61 -7.62 -3.97 4.72
C CYS A 61 -8.21 -3.93 6.14
N CYS A 62 -9.44 -3.43 6.31
CA CYS A 62 -10.13 -3.41 7.59
C CYS A 62 -11.01 -4.66 7.74
N THR A 63 -11.56 -4.87 8.94
CA THR A 63 -12.60 -5.88 9.20
C THR A 63 -13.97 -5.22 9.31
N ALA A 64 -15.05 -6.00 9.25
CA ALA A 64 -16.41 -5.51 9.56
C ALA A 64 -16.50 -4.81 10.95
N ASN A 65 -15.81 -5.35 11.96
CA ASN A 65 -15.76 -4.75 13.30
C ASN A 65 -15.08 -3.37 13.27
N THR A 66 -13.90 -3.27 12.64
CA THR A 66 -13.18 -2.01 12.45
C THR A 66 -14.06 -0.97 11.76
N SER A 67 -14.79 -1.36 10.71
CA SER A 67 -15.67 -0.44 9.98
C SER A 67 -16.86 0.06 10.81
N SER A 68 -17.43 -0.80 11.67
CA SER A 68 -18.52 -0.41 12.56
C SER A 68 -18.05 0.59 13.62
N GLU A 69 -16.84 0.39 14.13
CA GLU A 69 -16.24 1.20 15.18
C GLU A 69 -15.67 2.51 14.65
N ALA A 70 -15.38 2.58 13.36
CA ALA A 70 -15.06 3.84 12.69
C ALA A 70 -16.22 4.86 12.81
N HIS A 71 -17.46 4.41 13.05
CA HIS A 71 -18.65 5.25 13.16
C HIS A 71 -19.03 5.59 14.61
N ARG A 72 -18.31 5.07 15.60
CA ARG A 72 -18.59 5.28 17.03
C ARG A 72 -17.67 6.35 17.63
N ASP A 73 -18.23 7.21 18.47
CA ASP A 73 -17.42 8.13 19.27
C ASP A 73 -16.62 7.35 20.30
N GLN A 74 -15.35 7.72 20.51
CA GLN A 74 -14.49 7.08 21.52
C GLN A 74 -14.43 5.55 21.36
N SER A 75 -14.44 5.09 20.11
CA SER A 75 -14.41 3.66 19.78
C SER A 75 -13.11 3.00 20.22
N TYR A 76 -13.10 1.66 20.26
CA TYR A 76 -11.90 0.92 20.68
C TYR A 76 -10.69 1.17 19.76
N LEU A 77 -10.91 1.68 18.54
CA LEU A 77 -9.85 1.90 17.57
C LEU A 77 -8.75 2.77 18.16
N TYR A 78 -9.14 3.93 18.71
CA TYR A 78 -8.20 4.93 19.24
C TYR A 78 -8.70 5.65 20.49
N ASN A 79 -9.88 5.30 21.00
CA ASN A 79 -10.58 6.00 22.08
C ASN A 79 -10.66 7.53 21.84
N PHE A 80 -10.78 7.91 20.58
CA PHE A 80 -10.69 9.29 20.15
C PHE A 80 -12.03 10.02 20.30
N ASN A 81 -12.00 11.15 20.98
CA ASN A 81 -13.10 12.05 21.19
C ASN A 81 -13.10 13.15 20.11
N TRP A 82 -14.03 13.02 19.16
CA TRP A 82 -14.31 14.05 18.15
C TRP A 82 -14.89 15.32 18.80
N ASN A 83 -15.54 15.18 19.95
CA ASN A 83 -16.23 16.25 20.67
C ASN A 83 -15.35 16.95 21.73
N HIS A 84 -14.04 17.06 21.50
CA HIS A 84 -13.09 17.61 22.49
C HIS A 84 -13.25 19.11 22.78
N CYS A 85 -13.99 19.84 21.95
CA CYS A 85 -14.30 21.27 22.13
C CYS A 85 -15.80 21.58 22.08
N GLY A 86 -16.66 20.58 22.28
CA GLY A 86 -18.12 20.67 22.10
C GLY A 86 -18.61 19.61 21.11
N VAL A 87 -19.90 19.59 20.80
CA VAL A 87 -20.45 18.60 19.86
C VAL A 87 -20.01 18.93 18.43
N MET A 88 -19.29 18.00 17.79
CA MET A 88 -18.89 18.14 16.40
C MET A 88 -20.11 18.05 15.46
N PRO A 89 -20.31 19.01 14.54
CA PRO A 89 -21.39 18.95 13.57
C PRO A 89 -21.36 17.65 12.75
N PRO A 90 -22.50 17.00 12.49
CA PRO A 90 -22.54 15.76 11.71
C PRO A 90 -21.91 15.89 10.32
N LYS A 91 -22.09 17.04 9.65
CA LYS A 91 -21.46 17.36 8.35
C LYS A 91 -19.94 17.35 8.41
N CYS A 92 -19.34 17.75 9.53
CA CYS A 92 -17.90 17.70 9.76
C CYS A 92 -17.46 16.28 10.14
N LYS A 93 -18.18 15.65 11.08
CA LYS A 93 -17.84 14.32 11.60
C LYS A 93 -17.82 13.24 10.51
N ARG A 94 -18.70 13.32 9.51
CA ARG A 94 -18.71 12.34 8.41
C ARG A 94 -17.36 12.28 7.68
N HIS A 95 -16.65 13.39 7.51
CA HIS A 95 -15.34 13.38 6.85
C HIS A 95 -14.26 12.67 7.66
N PHE A 96 -14.29 12.80 8.99
CA PHE A 96 -13.39 12.05 9.87
C PHE A 96 -13.71 10.53 9.87
N ILE A 97 -14.98 10.16 9.72
CA ILE A 97 -15.36 8.76 9.54
C ILE A 97 -14.86 8.24 8.19
N GLN A 98 -15.06 9.00 7.10
CA GLN A 98 -14.59 8.62 5.76
C GLN A 98 -13.07 8.52 5.70
N ASP A 99 -12.35 9.43 6.36
CA ASP A 99 -10.88 9.39 6.51
C ASP A 99 -10.44 8.10 7.19
N MET A 100 -11.11 7.73 8.29
CA MET A 100 -10.82 6.47 8.97
C MET A 100 -11.16 5.26 8.09
N CYS A 101 -12.25 5.28 7.32
CA CYS A 101 -12.52 4.22 6.33
C CYS A 101 -11.41 4.12 5.27
N LEU A 102 -10.94 5.25 4.71
CA LEU A 102 -9.83 5.24 3.76
C LEU A 102 -8.56 4.67 4.39
N TYR A 103 -8.18 5.16 5.58
CA TYR A 103 -6.97 4.76 6.27
C TYR A 103 -6.97 3.28 6.65
N GLU A 104 -8.06 2.80 7.25
CA GLU A 104 -8.18 1.42 7.75
C GLU A 104 -8.44 0.42 6.60
N CYS A 105 -9.22 0.79 5.60
CA CYS A 105 -9.74 -0.16 4.61
C CYS A 105 -9.00 -0.14 3.26
N SER A 106 -8.35 0.95 2.86
CA SER A 106 -7.85 1.07 1.49
C SER A 106 -6.60 0.21 1.23
N PRO A 107 -6.64 -0.74 0.27
CA PRO A 107 -5.47 -1.52 -0.15
C PRO A 107 -4.60 -0.78 -1.17
N ASN A 108 -4.91 0.49 -1.45
CA ASN A 108 -4.32 1.30 -2.52
C ASN A 108 -3.40 2.41 -2.00
N LEU A 109 -3.06 2.39 -0.70
CA LEU A 109 -2.18 3.37 -0.08
C LEU A 109 -0.70 2.97 -0.09
N GLY A 110 -0.37 1.77 -0.59
CA GLY A 110 0.98 1.20 -0.61
C GLY A 110 2.09 2.14 -1.09
N PRO A 111 1.92 2.95 -2.16
CA PRO A 111 2.96 3.88 -2.59
C PRO A 111 3.32 4.96 -1.56
N TRP A 112 2.57 5.13 -0.47
CA TRP A 112 2.79 6.14 0.56
C TRP A 112 2.97 5.54 1.95
N ILE A 113 3.04 4.22 2.07
CA ILE A 113 3.38 3.55 3.32
C ILE A 113 4.86 3.81 3.63
N ASP A 114 5.12 4.18 4.87
CA ASP A 114 6.44 4.43 5.43
C ASP A 114 6.51 3.92 6.88
N GLN A 115 7.73 3.71 7.39
CA GLN A 115 7.94 3.30 8.78
C GLN A 115 7.49 4.40 9.75
N ALA A 116 6.84 4.00 10.83
CA ALA A 116 6.38 4.89 11.88
C ALA A 116 7.29 4.78 13.10
N ASP A 117 7.77 5.92 13.60
CA ASP A 117 8.37 6.01 14.93
C ASP A 117 7.25 6.10 15.99
N SER A 118 6.64 4.97 16.33
CA SER A 118 5.49 4.89 17.22
C SER A 118 5.35 3.54 17.92
N SER A 119 4.82 3.53 19.15
CA SER A 119 4.60 2.31 19.92
C SER A 119 3.35 1.51 19.51
N TRP A 120 2.41 2.13 18.77
CA TRP A 120 1.11 1.52 18.46
C TRP A 120 0.93 1.13 16.99
N ARG A 121 1.88 1.47 16.13
CA ARG A 121 1.91 1.10 14.71
C ARG A 121 3.35 1.02 14.23
N ARG A 122 3.65 0.07 13.34
CA ARG A 122 4.98 -0.06 12.71
C ARG A 122 5.07 0.74 11.41
N GLU A 123 3.95 0.87 10.72
CA GLU A 123 3.85 1.61 9.47
C GLU A 123 2.74 2.68 9.52
N ARG A 124 2.88 3.71 8.69
CA ARG A 124 1.86 4.76 8.49
C ARG A 124 1.88 5.24 7.05
N ILE A 125 0.88 6.04 6.70
CA ILE A 125 0.91 6.80 5.45
C ILE A 125 1.58 8.17 5.64
N LEU A 126 2.27 8.63 4.60
CA LEU A 126 2.84 9.98 4.49
C LEU A 126 2.63 10.54 3.08
N HIS A 127 2.21 11.79 3.00
CA HIS A 127 2.08 12.57 1.77
C HIS A 127 1.18 11.92 0.70
N VAL A 128 0.12 11.24 1.12
CA VAL A 128 -0.91 10.73 0.20
C VAL A 128 -1.54 11.92 -0.53
N PRO A 129 -1.49 11.98 -1.88
CA PRO A 129 -2.01 13.10 -2.66
C PRO A 129 -3.53 13.10 -2.59
N LEU A 130 -4.11 13.84 -1.66
CA LEU A 130 -5.55 13.87 -1.48
C LEU A 130 -6.21 14.72 -2.57
N CYS A 131 -7.38 14.27 -3.04
CA CYS A 131 -8.23 14.99 -3.97
C CYS A 131 -8.45 16.42 -3.47
N LYS A 132 -8.35 17.40 -4.39
CA LYS A 132 -8.64 18.79 -4.07
C LYS A 132 -10.04 18.93 -3.46
N GLU A 133 -11.05 18.41 -4.16
CA GLU A 133 -12.45 18.53 -3.77
C GLU A 133 -12.75 17.85 -2.42
N ASP A 134 -12.18 16.67 -2.16
CA ASP A 134 -12.36 15.97 -0.87
C ASP A 134 -11.80 16.79 0.29
N CYS A 135 -10.64 17.43 0.10
CA CYS A 135 -10.02 18.27 1.12
C CYS A 135 -10.78 19.59 1.34
N GLU A 136 -11.20 20.25 0.26
CA GLU A 136 -11.97 21.49 0.32
C GLU A 136 -13.36 21.27 0.97
N GLU A 137 -14.07 20.20 0.61
CA GLU A 137 -15.37 19.86 1.19
C GLU A 137 -15.25 19.49 2.68
N TRP A 138 -14.20 18.77 3.06
CA TRP A 138 -13.92 18.48 4.47
C TRP A 138 -13.74 19.76 5.29
N TRP A 139 -12.90 20.67 4.82
CA TRP A 139 -12.67 21.94 5.50
C TRP A 139 -13.94 22.79 5.59
N GLU A 140 -14.68 22.89 4.49
CA GLU A 140 -15.91 23.69 4.39
C GLU A 140 -16.99 23.18 5.35
N ASP A 141 -17.17 21.86 5.45
CA ASP A 141 -18.14 21.26 6.37
C ASP A 141 -17.73 21.39 7.85
N CYS A 142 -16.43 21.59 8.13
CA CYS A 142 -15.89 21.76 9.48
C CYS A 142 -15.67 23.21 9.92
N LYS A 143 -15.80 24.21 9.02
CA LYS A 143 -15.42 25.61 9.30
C LYS A 143 -16.13 26.25 10.50
N ASP A 144 -17.36 25.84 10.79
CA ASP A 144 -18.17 26.36 11.90
C ASP A 144 -17.89 25.66 13.24
N TYR A 145 -17.04 24.63 13.25
CA TYR A 145 -16.66 23.92 14.47
C TYR A 145 -15.55 24.68 15.23
N VAL A 146 -15.16 24.15 16.38
CA VAL A 146 -14.06 24.64 17.20
C VAL A 146 -13.10 23.51 17.56
N THR A 147 -11.81 23.81 17.63
CA THR A 147 -10.79 22.86 18.10
C THR A 147 -9.70 23.60 18.86
N CYS A 148 -8.91 22.88 19.64
CA CYS A 148 -7.83 23.43 20.45
C CYS A 148 -6.43 23.11 19.88
N LYS A 149 -6.34 22.32 18.79
CA LYS A 149 -5.07 21.84 18.25
C LYS A 149 -5.09 21.73 16.73
N GLU A 150 -3.95 22.03 16.12
CA GLU A 150 -3.71 21.84 14.69
C GLU A 150 -3.24 20.41 14.35
N ASN A 151 -2.51 19.76 15.27
CA ASN A 151 -2.01 18.39 15.08
C ASN A 151 -2.73 17.43 16.03
N TRP A 152 -3.51 16.50 15.46
CA TRP A 152 -4.35 15.57 16.21
C TRP A 152 -3.70 14.19 16.41
N HIS A 153 -2.51 13.94 15.89
CA HIS A 153 -1.75 12.72 16.20
C HIS A 153 -1.06 12.76 17.57
N LYS A 154 -0.65 13.95 18.05
CA LYS A 154 0.21 14.06 19.24
C LYS A 154 -0.11 15.27 20.13
N GLY A 155 0.29 15.16 21.40
CA GLY A 155 0.18 16.25 22.38
C GLY A 155 -1.24 16.50 22.88
N TRP A 156 -2.08 15.46 22.93
CA TRP A 156 -3.34 15.47 23.66
C TRP A 156 -3.10 15.14 25.14
N ASN A 157 -4.00 15.59 26.01
CA ASN A 157 -4.07 15.08 27.38
C ASN A 157 -4.92 13.81 27.42
N TRP A 158 -4.34 12.70 27.85
CA TRP A 158 -5.00 11.38 27.94
C TRP A 158 -5.27 10.92 29.38
N ALA A 159 -5.13 11.80 30.38
CA ALA A 159 -5.27 11.43 31.81
C ALA A 159 -6.62 10.76 32.16
N THR A 160 -7.68 11.08 31.41
CA THR A 160 -9.02 10.51 31.57
C THR A 160 -9.29 9.29 30.68
N GLY A 161 -8.26 8.70 30.06
CA GLY A 161 -8.37 7.59 29.11
C GLY A 161 -8.74 8.00 27.67
N THR A 162 -9.42 9.13 27.48
CA THR A 162 -9.75 9.74 26.17
C THR A 162 -9.02 11.06 25.96
N ASN A 163 -8.83 11.51 24.71
CA ASN A 163 -8.15 12.76 24.41
C ASN A 163 -8.95 13.98 24.87
N ARG A 164 -8.26 14.85 25.58
CA ARG A 164 -8.70 16.19 25.99
C ARG A 164 -7.69 17.22 25.51
N CYS A 165 -8.17 18.45 25.32
CA CYS A 165 -7.31 19.59 25.02
C CYS A 165 -6.16 19.67 26.05
N PRO A 166 -4.91 19.88 25.60
CA PRO A 166 -3.76 19.98 26.48
C PRO A 166 -3.90 21.18 27.40
N TRP A 167 -3.24 21.11 28.55
CA TRP A 167 -3.27 22.14 29.58
C TRP A 167 -2.87 23.51 29.00
N GLY A 168 -3.65 24.55 29.33
CA GLY A 168 -3.42 25.91 28.84
C GLY A 168 -3.84 26.17 27.39
N SER A 169 -4.31 25.15 26.64
CA SER A 169 -4.92 25.36 25.34
C SER A 169 -6.40 25.74 25.47
N MET A 170 -6.88 26.53 24.51
CA MET A 170 -8.27 26.99 24.43
C MET A 170 -8.88 26.58 23.09
N CYS A 171 -10.16 26.25 23.12
CA CYS A 171 -10.94 25.98 21.91
C CYS A 171 -11.09 27.26 21.10
N ARG A 172 -10.73 27.20 19.82
CA ARG A 172 -10.79 28.31 18.87
C ARG A 172 -11.56 27.89 17.63
N PRO A 173 -12.14 28.83 16.86
CA PRO A 173 -12.78 28.53 15.59
C PRO A 173 -11.88 27.66 14.70
N PHE A 174 -12.47 26.66 14.05
CA PHE A 174 -11.74 25.71 13.21
C PHE A 174 -10.91 26.43 12.14
N THR A 175 -11.47 27.50 11.56
CA THR A 175 -10.80 28.37 10.57
C THR A 175 -9.62 29.17 11.13
N GLN A 176 -9.54 29.42 12.44
CA GLN A 176 -8.35 30.04 13.04
C GLN A 176 -7.22 29.03 13.24
N VAL A 177 -7.55 27.77 13.49
CA VAL A 177 -6.57 26.68 13.68
C VAL A 177 -6.11 26.13 12.34
N PHE A 178 -7.02 26.03 11.38
CA PHE A 178 -6.77 25.61 10.00
C PHE A 178 -7.25 26.71 9.04
N PRO A 179 -6.39 27.71 8.71
CA PRO A 179 -6.77 28.85 7.87
C PRO A 179 -7.20 28.50 6.45
N SER A 180 -6.75 27.37 5.92
CA SER A 180 -7.11 26.89 4.58
C SER A 180 -7.38 25.37 4.57
N PRO A 181 -8.03 24.84 3.52
CA PRO A 181 -8.18 23.40 3.32
C PRO A 181 -6.85 22.64 3.36
N LYS A 182 -5.81 23.22 2.75
CA LYS A 182 -4.45 22.66 2.78
C LYS A 182 -3.93 22.51 4.22
N ASP A 183 -4.13 23.53 5.06
CA ASP A 183 -3.70 23.47 6.46
C ASP A 183 -4.38 22.32 7.20
N LEU A 184 -5.68 22.11 6.97
CA LEU A 184 -6.42 20.98 7.55
C LEU A 184 -5.80 19.65 7.11
N CYS A 185 -5.84 19.35 5.82
CA CYS A 185 -5.53 18.01 5.33
C CYS A 185 -4.07 17.62 5.55
N GLU A 186 -3.14 18.56 5.45
CA GLU A 186 -1.71 18.28 5.67
C GLU A 186 -1.37 18.17 7.15
N LYS A 187 -1.93 19.03 8.01
CA LYS A 187 -1.41 19.16 9.39
C LYS A 187 -2.15 18.32 10.42
N ILE A 188 -3.46 18.11 10.24
CA ILE A 188 -4.30 17.42 11.24
C ILE A 188 -3.74 16.05 11.61
N TRP A 189 -3.29 15.30 10.62
CA TRP A 189 -2.68 13.99 10.77
C TRP A 189 -1.17 13.99 10.51
N SER A 190 -0.45 15.06 10.87
CA SER A 190 1.02 15.10 10.78
C SER A 190 1.55 14.64 9.41
N ASN A 191 1.10 15.28 8.34
CA ASN A 191 1.48 15.02 6.95
C ASN A 191 1.10 13.65 6.41
N SER A 192 0.07 12.98 6.96
CA SER A 192 -0.50 11.77 6.32
C SER A 192 -0.96 12.07 4.89
N TYR A 193 -1.58 13.23 4.68
CA TYR A 193 -1.98 13.71 3.36
C TYR A 193 -1.11 14.87 2.88
N LYS A 194 -1.08 15.03 1.56
CA LYS A 194 -0.55 16.17 0.85
C LYS A 194 -1.67 16.75 0.00
N TYR A 195 -1.93 18.05 0.14
CA TYR A 195 -2.93 18.73 -0.67
C TYR A 195 -2.50 18.76 -2.13
N THR A 196 -3.45 18.62 -3.06
CA THR A 196 -3.19 18.70 -4.49
C THR A 196 -4.09 19.71 -5.17
N THR A 197 -3.65 20.22 -6.32
CA THR A 197 -4.47 21.07 -7.20
C THR A 197 -5.15 20.26 -8.31
N GLU A 198 -4.88 18.95 -8.36
CA GLU A 198 -5.49 18.01 -9.30
C GLU A 198 -6.96 17.82 -8.92
N ARG A 199 -7.80 17.63 -9.94
CA ARG A 199 -9.24 17.42 -9.73
C ARG A 199 -9.60 15.94 -9.71
N ARG A 200 -10.72 15.63 -9.06
CA ARG A 200 -11.34 14.30 -9.05
C ARG A 200 -11.42 13.72 -10.48
N GLY A 201 -11.04 12.45 -10.62
CA GLY A 201 -11.02 11.75 -11.91
C GLY A 201 -9.74 11.88 -12.74
N SER A 202 -8.75 12.68 -12.32
CA SER A 202 -7.45 12.79 -13.04
C SER A 202 -6.62 11.49 -13.07
N GLY A 203 -6.91 10.55 -12.16
CA GLY A 203 -6.09 9.36 -11.95
C GLY A 203 -4.73 9.66 -11.29
N ARG A 204 -4.55 10.86 -10.74
CA ARG A 204 -3.29 11.34 -10.12
C ARG A 204 -3.41 11.65 -8.63
N LEU A 205 -4.56 11.39 -8.02
CA LEU A 205 -4.83 11.70 -6.62
C LEU A 205 -5.69 10.61 -5.98
N ILE A 206 -5.64 10.47 -4.67
CA ILE A 206 -6.47 9.57 -3.89
C ILE A 206 -7.79 10.27 -3.54
N GLN A 207 -8.89 9.55 -3.72
CA GLN A 207 -10.23 9.97 -3.34
C GLN A 207 -10.65 9.22 -2.07
N MET A 208 -11.06 9.96 -1.05
CA MET A 208 -11.76 9.43 0.13
C MET A 208 -13.21 9.09 -0.22
N TRP A 209 -13.84 9.92 -1.06
CA TRP A 209 -15.23 9.77 -1.49
C TRP A 209 -15.32 9.30 -2.94
N PHE A 210 -15.96 8.16 -3.18
CA PHE A 210 -16.21 7.63 -4.52
C PHE A 210 -17.46 6.75 -4.56
N ASP A 211 -18.05 6.62 -5.75
CA ASP A 211 -19.18 5.73 -6.00
C ASP A 211 -18.66 4.31 -6.30
N PRO A 212 -18.91 3.31 -5.44
CA PRO A 212 -18.42 1.95 -5.67
C PRO A 212 -19.02 1.29 -6.91
N VAL A 213 -20.16 1.76 -7.43
CA VAL A 213 -20.76 1.24 -8.68
C VAL A 213 -19.85 1.51 -9.88
N GLN A 214 -19.08 2.61 -9.84
CA GLN A 214 -18.12 2.98 -10.88
C GLN A 214 -16.72 2.36 -10.66
N GLY A 215 -16.59 1.53 -9.62
CA GLY A 215 -15.33 0.95 -9.20
C GLY A 215 -14.46 1.91 -8.36
N ASN A 216 -13.43 1.35 -7.72
CA ASN A 216 -12.53 2.13 -6.87
C ASN A 216 -11.49 2.89 -7.72
N PRO A 217 -11.54 4.24 -7.77
CA PRO A 217 -10.63 5.03 -8.61
C PRO A 217 -9.18 5.02 -8.10
N ASN A 218 -8.96 4.67 -6.84
CA ASN A 218 -7.62 4.68 -6.23
C ASN A 218 -6.73 3.55 -6.75
N VAL A 219 -7.31 2.53 -7.41
CA VAL A 219 -6.54 1.43 -8.02
C VAL A 219 -5.59 1.94 -9.11
N VAL A 220 -6.06 2.82 -10.00
CA VAL A 220 -5.23 3.37 -11.09
C VAL A 220 -4.20 4.37 -10.56
N VAL A 221 -4.56 5.10 -9.51
CA VAL A 221 -3.69 6.08 -8.85
C VAL A 221 -2.51 5.36 -8.19
N ALA A 222 -2.78 4.30 -7.43
CA ALA A 222 -1.74 3.49 -6.80
C ALA A 222 -0.77 2.90 -7.83
N LYS A 223 -1.30 2.35 -8.93
CA LYS A 223 -0.50 1.82 -10.06
C LYS A 223 0.42 2.89 -10.65
N TYR A 224 -0.09 4.10 -10.87
CA TYR A 224 0.71 5.20 -11.40
C TYR A 224 1.87 5.58 -10.47
N TYR A 225 1.61 5.74 -9.17
CA TYR A 225 2.67 6.13 -8.22
C TYR A 225 3.64 5.00 -7.90
N ALA A 226 3.19 3.75 -7.89
CA ALA A 226 4.08 2.58 -7.79
C ALA A 226 5.04 2.52 -8.99
N TRP A 227 4.53 2.70 -10.21
CA TRP A 227 5.35 2.79 -11.41
C TRP A 227 6.33 3.96 -11.34
N LYS A 228 5.86 5.16 -11.00
CA LYS A 228 6.70 6.35 -10.87
C LYS A 228 7.84 6.16 -9.85
N LYS A 229 7.57 5.52 -8.71
CA LYS A 229 8.59 5.21 -7.71
C LYS A 229 9.66 4.24 -8.24
N ARG A 230 9.29 3.26 -9.06
CA ARG A 230 10.23 2.29 -9.67
C ARG A 230 11.06 2.91 -10.78
N SER A 231 10.46 3.80 -11.57
CA SER A 231 11.12 4.46 -12.71
C SER A 231 11.95 5.69 -12.30
N SER A 232 11.91 6.10 -11.03
CA SER A 232 12.71 7.22 -10.54
C SER A 232 14.16 6.77 -10.26
N PRO A 233 15.19 7.53 -10.68
CA PRO A 233 16.60 7.14 -10.53
C PRO A 233 17.08 6.91 -9.09
N ALA A 234 16.33 7.39 -8.09
CA ALA A 234 16.65 7.29 -6.67
C ALA A 234 16.72 5.85 -6.10
N ARG A 235 16.42 4.82 -6.91
CA ARG A 235 16.54 3.40 -6.51
C ARG A 235 17.75 2.67 -7.09
N MET A 236 18.63 3.38 -7.83
CA MET A 236 19.89 2.79 -8.32
C MET A 236 21.00 2.80 -7.24
N GLU A 237 20.78 3.47 -6.10
CA GLU A 237 21.74 3.60 -5.00
C GLU A 237 21.27 2.89 -3.72
N ASP A 238 20.76 1.66 -3.80
CA ASP A 238 20.76 0.77 -2.62
C ASP A 238 20.62 -0.71 -2.99
N VAL A 239 21.43 -1.17 -3.94
CA VAL A 239 21.80 -2.58 -4.05
C VAL A 239 23.24 -2.62 -4.56
N THR A 240 24.20 -2.39 -3.68
CA THR A 240 25.51 -3.03 -3.87
C THR A 240 25.32 -4.51 -3.60
N PRO A 241 25.51 -5.41 -4.58
CA PRO A 241 25.75 -6.80 -4.25
C PRO A 241 27.12 -6.82 -3.57
N GLU A 242 27.17 -7.12 -2.28
CA GLU A 242 28.40 -7.65 -1.71
C GLU A 242 28.82 -8.83 -2.59
N THR A 243 29.98 -8.70 -3.23
CA THR A 243 30.65 -9.79 -3.92
C THR A 243 31.13 -10.81 -2.89
N GLY A 244 30.19 -11.54 -2.30
CA GLY A 244 30.44 -12.81 -1.65
C GLY A 244 30.73 -13.84 -2.72
N ARG A 245 31.95 -14.39 -2.71
CA ARG A 245 32.32 -15.58 -3.49
C ARG A 245 31.38 -16.73 -3.13
N ALA A 246 30.30 -16.91 -3.88
CA ALA A 246 29.55 -18.14 -3.90
C ALA A 246 30.32 -19.16 -4.74
N ALA A 247 31.13 -19.99 -4.09
CA ALA A 247 31.64 -21.20 -4.68
C ALA A 247 30.45 -22.12 -4.97
N CYS A 248 30.05 -22.25 -6.23
CA CYS A 248 29.13 -23.30 -6.67
C CYS A 248 29.81 -24.66 -6.45
N ALA A 249 29.49 -25.31 -5.33
CA ALA A 249 29.78 -26.73 -5.14
C ALA A 249 28.89 -27.53 -6.11
N VAL A 250 29.45 -27.88 -7.27
CA VAL A 250 28.85 -28.85 -8.18
C VAL A 250 28.90 -30.22 -7.49
N PRO A 251 27.79 -30.95 -7.31
CA PRO A 251 27.81 -32.29 -6.73
C PRO A 251 28.68 -33.20 -7.61
N ARG A 252 29.75 -33.76 -7.04
CA ARG A 252 30.73 -34.63 -7.72
C ARG A 252 30.13 -35.91 -8.37
N LEU A 253 28.83 -36.16 -8.27
CA LEU A 253 28.19 -37.31 -8.91
C LEU A 253 27.83 -37.08 -10.39
N THR A 254 27.66 -35.83 -10.86
CA THR A 254 27.25 -35.58 -12.26
C THR A 254 28.41 -35.57 -13.25
N LEU A 255 29.66 -35.42 -12.80
CA LEU A 255 30.84 -35.51 -13.68
C LEU A 255 31.23 -36.95 -14.05
N LEU A 256 30.85 -37.95 -13.24
CA LEU A 256 31.23 -39.35 -13.48
C LEU A 256 30.38 -40.03 -14.56
N LEU A 257 29.12 -39.62 -14.76
CA LEU A 257 28.28 -40.18 -15.84
C LEU A 257 28.68 -39.64 -17.23
N ALA A 258 29.27 -38.45 -17.32
CA ALA A 258 29.69 -37.88 -18.60
C ALA A 258 30.99 -38.54 -19.13
N LEU A 259 31.88 -39.00 -18.25
CA LEU A 259 33.15 -39.64 -18.67
C LEU A 259 32.98 -41.12 -19.06
N VAL A 260 32.02 -41.85 -18.50
CA VAL A 260 31.79 -43.27 -18.86
C VAL A 260 31.12 -43.41 -20.23
N LEU A 261 30.32 -42.42 -20.65
CA LEU A 261 29.66 -42.43 -21.97
C LEU A 261 30.59 -41.98 -23.11
N LEU A 262 31.74 -41.35 -22.81
CA LEU A 262 32.70 -40.87 -23.82
C LEU A 262 33.84 -41.86 -24.12
N THR A 263 34.04 -42.91 -23.31
CA THR A 263 35.06 -43.94 -23.56
C THR A 263 34.51 -45.25 -24.14
N ALA A 264 33.19 -45.44 -24.18
CA ALA A 264 32.56 -46.62 -24.78
C ALA A 264 32.24 -46.50 -26.29
N GLY A 265 32.68 -45.41 -26.95
CA GLY A 265 32.29 -45.08 -28.32
C GLY A 265 33.30 -45.42 -29.43
N TRP A 266 34.52 -45.86 -29.12
CA TRP A 266 35.53 -46.23 -30.14
C TRP A 266 36.03 -47.67 -29.96
N GLY A 267 35.19 -48.62 -30.39
CA GLY A 267 35.65 -49.94 -30.82
C GLY A 267 35.70 -49.97 -32.35
N SER A 268 36.91 -49.88 -32.93
CA SER A 268 37.12 -50.07 -34.37
C SER A 268 36.74 -51.48 -34.81
N TYR A 269 36.04 -51.55 -35.94
CA TYR A 269 35.82 -52.74 -36.75
C TYR A 269 37.14 -53.35 -37.24
N GLY A 270 37.22 -54.68 -37.21
CA GLY A 270 38.20 -55.51 -37.93
C GLY A 270 37.60 -56.88 -38.25
N TRP A 271 37.68 -57.28 -39.51
CA TRP A 271 36.87 -58.27 -40.25
C TRP A 271 36.84 -59.73 -39.77
N GLY A 272 35.78 -60.43 -40.22
CA GLY A 272 35.69 -61.90 -40.28
C GLY A 272 36.24 -62.51 -41.58
N SER A 273 36.46 -63.82 -41.50
CA SER A 273 37.15 -64.81 -42.34
C SER A 273 36.90 -64.85 -43.86
N LEU A 274 37.98 -65.13 -44.60
CA LEU A 274 38.20 -66.34 -45.45
C LEU A 274 39.69 -66.52 -45.73
#